data_AF-A0A834IYB4-F1
#
_entry.id   AF-A0A834IYB4-F1
#
_cell.length_a   1.000
_cell.length_b   1.000
_cell.length_c   1.000
_cell.angle_alpha   90.00
_cell.angle_beta   90.00
_cell.angle_gamma   90.00
#
_symmetry.space_group_name_H-M   'P 1'
#
loop_
_entity.id
_entity.type
_entity.pdbx_description
1 polymer ?
#
loop_
_entity_poly.entity_id
_entity_poly.type
_entity_poly.pdbx_seq_one_letter_code
_entity_poly.pdbx_strand_id
1 'polypeptide(L)'
;MPSVKYKPILKSSTRTTNLKKYLNIEFGKKLVFDPHYLGPICFLIFLLEAVLNVYIIEKIKYTEIDWNAYMQEVEGFLNGTWDYQYLKGDTGPLVYPAGFVYLYTAFYYVTNQGRNIYMAQYIFLVLYLLQTLLIHRIYRITAKIPPYALVLATLTSYRIHSIFVLRLFNDPIAVLLFYIQLQEEKHKKMLTKKKMNGQLSKKEKVYLDTRENQMKLNSQGSNGKDFTIVCLAILYYKSYRHNLCSFIALSILQLVLS
;
A
#
# COMPACT_ATOMS: atom_id res chain seq x y z
N MET A 1 -19.06 -77.84 24.44
CA MET A 1 -19.16 -76.64 23.57
C MET A 1 -18.59 -75.44 24.32
N PRO A 2 -17.49 -74.81 23.88
CA PRO A 2 -17.08 -73.52 24.41
C PRO A 2 -17.61 -72.38 23.53
N SER A 3 -18.14 -71.34 24.18
CA SER A 3 -18.70 -70.15 23.55
C SER A 3 -17.59 -69.20 23.06
N VAL A 4 -17.56 -68.94 21.76
CA VAL A 4 -16.63 -67.96 21.16
C VAL A 4 -17.17 -66.55 21.41
N LYS A 5 -16.50 -65.79 22.30
CA LYS A 5 -16.76 -64.36 22.52
C LYS A 5 -16.32 -63.55 21.30
N TYR A 6 -17.25 -62.88 20.63
CA TYR A 6 -16.93 -61.85 19.63
C TYR A 6 -16.39 -60.58 20.30
N LYS A 7 -15.20 -60.12 19.89
CA LYS A 7 -14.68 -58.77 20.18
C LYS A 7 -15.17 -57.81 19.09
N PRO A 8 -15.78 -56.66 19.42
CA PRO A 8 -16.14 -55.68 18.41
C PRO A 8 -14.88 -54.97 17.92
N ILE A 9 -14.69 -54.92 16.60
CA ILE A 9 -13.66 -54.11 15.95
C ILE A 9 -14.13 -52.65 16.02
N LEU A 10 -13.62 -51.91 16.99
CA LEU A 10 -13.78 -50.46 17.05
C LEU A 10 -13.04 -49.84 15.85
N LYS A 11 -13.81 -49.29 14.88
CA LYS A 11 -13.26 -48.40 13.85
C LYS A 11 -12.79 -47.10 14.51
N SER A 12 -11.52 -47.04 14.91
CA SER A 12 -10.90 -45.81 15.37
C SER A 12 -10.67 -44.86 14.18
N SER A 13 -11.59 -43.90 14.07
CA SER A 13 -11.43 -42.54 13.53
C SER A 13 -10.24 -42.28 12.59
N THR A 14 -10.48 -42.42 11.29
CA THR A 14 -9.62 -41.97 10.18
C THR A 14 -9.54 -40.45 10.02
N ARG A 15 -10.12 -39.66 10.93
CA ARG A 15 -10.21 -38.19 10.81
C ARG A 15 -9.02 -37.43 11.43
N THR A 16 -8.28 -38.05 12.33
CA THR A 16 -7.19 -37.41 13.10
C THR A 16 -5.83 -37.41 12.39
N THR A 17 -5.66 -38.17 11.31
CA THR A 17 -4.38 -38.31 10.59
C THR A 17 -4.08 -37.14 9.64
N ASN A 18 -5.09 -36.40 9.17
CA ASN A 18 -4.89 -35.29 8.24
C ASN A 18 -4.46 -33.96 8.91
N LEU A 19 -4.82 -33.74 10.18
CA LEU A 19 -4.45 -32.51 10.91
C LEU A 19 -2.97 -32.51 11.36
N LYS A 20 -2.41 -33.66 11.70
CA LYS A 20 -0.99 -33.78 12.10
C LYS A 20 -0.01 -33.46 10.97
N LYS A 21 -0.43 -33.55 9.71
CA LYS A 21 0.39 -33.21 8.53
C LYS A 21 0.73 -31.71 8.44
N TYR A 22 -0.14 -30.85 8.99
CA TYR A 22 0.02 -29.39 8.99
C TYR A 22 0.59 -28.82 10.29
N LEU A 23 0.58 -29.60 11.38
CA LEU A 23 1.18 -29.26 12.69
C LEU A 23 2.59 -29.82 12.88
N ASN A 24 3.35 -29.96 11.79
CA ASN A 24 4.72 -30.46 11.83
C ASN A 24 5.71 -29.28 11.81
N ILE A 25 6.70 -29.27 12.72
CA ILE A 25 7.68 -28.17 12.86
C ILE A 25 8.41 -27.91 11.52
N GLU A 26 8.61 -28.95 10.72
CA GLU A 26 9.19 -28.87 9.37
C GLU A 26 8.29 -28.15 8.35
N PHE A 27 6.97 -28.24 8.47
CA PHE A 27 6.03 -27.46 7.65
C PHE A 27 6.03 -25.99 8.07
N GLY A 28 6.12 -25.72 9.38
CA GLY A 28 6.30 -24.36 9.91
C GLY A 28 7.59 -23.69 9.40
N LYS A 29 8.72 -24.41 9.43
CA LYS A 29 9.99 -23.91 8.85
C LYS A 29 9.84 -23.63 7.35
N LYS A 30 9.20 -24.52 6.59
CA LYS A 30 8.96 -24.28 5.16
C LYS A 30 8.07 -23.05 4.93
N LEU A 31 7.01 -22.87 5.70
CA LEU A 31 6.14 -21.69 5.59
C LEU A 31 6.90 -20.38 5.88
N VAL A 32 7.82 -20.40 6.83
CA VAL A 32 8.57 -19.21 7.29
C VAL A 32 9.74 -18.86 6.37
N PHE A 33 10.38 -19.85 5.76
CA PHE A 33 11.64 -19.68 5.02
C PHE A 33 11.55 -19.95 3.51
N ASP A 34 10.55 -20.69 3.02
CA ASP A 34 10.43 -21.05 1.60
C ASP A 34 9.63 -20.00 0.80
N PRO A 35 10.25 -19.34 -0.20
CA PRO A 35 9.57 -18.36 -1.06
C PRO A 35 8.37 -18.92 -1.82
N HIS A 36 8.27 -20.24 -2.01
CA HIS A 36 7.13 -20.87 -2.70
C HIS A 36 5.79 -20.62 -1.99
N TYR A 37 5.80 -20.43 -0.67
CA TYR A 37 4.59 -20.16 0.13
C TYR A 37 4.28 -18.68 0.29
N LEU A 38 5.04 -17.76 -0.32
CA LEU A 38 4.81 -16.31 -0.23
C LEU A 38 3.40 -15.90 -0.65
N GLY A 39 2.82 -16.53 -1.67
CA GLY A 39 1.48 -16.21 -2.18
C GLY A 39 0.39 -16.37 -1.11
N PRO A 40 0.18 -17.60 -0.59
CA PRO A 40 -0.76 -17.86 0.49
C PRO A 40 -0.52 -17.02 1.75
N ILE A 41 0.75 -16.80 2.13
CA ILE A 41 1.11 -16.00 3.30
C ILE A 41 0.71 -14.53 3.09
N CYS A 42 1.01 -13.94 1.93
CA CYS A 42 0.59 -12.57 1.61
C CYS A 42 -0.94 -12.42 1.66
N PHE A 43 -1.68 -13.43 1.21
CA PHE A 43 -3.14 -13.41 1.26
C PHE A 43 -3.67 -13.46 2.70
N LEU A 44 -3.12 -14.36 3.53
CA LEU A 44 -3.49 -14.46 4.94
C LEU A 44 -3.16 -13.16 5.69
N ILE A 45 -1.96 -12.61 5.50
CA ILE A 45 -1.55 -11.33 6.08
C ILE A 45 -2.51 -10.22 5.63
N PHE A 46 -2.82 -10.12 4.34
CA PHE A 46 -3.74 -9.10 3.84
C PHE A 46 -5.12 -9.16 4.50
N LEU A 47 -5.66 -10.36 4.71
CA LEU A 47 -6.94 -10.54 5.40
C LEU A 47 -6.85 -10.14 6.87
N LEU A 48 -5.78 -10.56 7.57
CA LEU A 48 -5.54 -10.20 8.97
C LEU A 48 -5.40 -8.68 9.14
N GLU A 49 -4.67 -8.04 8.24
CA GLU A 49 -4.49 -6.59 8.19
C GLU A 49 -5.82 -5.85 7.97
N ALA A 50 -6.66 -6.33 7.06
CA ALA A 50 -7.99 -5.75 6.84
C ALA A 50 -8.85 -5.84 8.10
N VAL A 51 -8.91 -7.02 8.73
CA VAL A 51 -9.68 -7.23 9.97
C VAL A 51 -9.12 -6.39 11.12
N LEU A 52 -7.80 -6.34 11.28
CA LEU A 52 -7.13 -5.56 12.31
C LEU A 52 -7.41 -4.07 12.17
N ASN A 53 -7.34 -3.51 10.96
CA ASN A 53 -7.62 -2.10 10.75
C ASN A 53 -9.09 -1.75 10.99
N VAL A 54 -10.03 -2.61 10.56
CA VAL A 54 -11.45 -2.43 10.93
C VAL A 54 -11.62 -2.45 12.44
N TYR A 55 -10.99 -3.42 13.13
CA TYR A 55 -11.00 -3.45 14.59
C TYR A 55 -10.45 -2.16 15.22
N ILE A 56 -9.35 -1.61 14.68
CA ILE A 56 -8.76 -0.37 15.16
C ILE A 56 -9.73 0.81 14.99
N ILE A 57 -10.36 0.95 13.82
CA ILE A 57 -11.34 2.02 13.54
C ILE A 57 -12.53 1.95 14.51
N GLU A 58 -13.02 0.74 14.79
CA GLU A 58 -14.22 0.54 15.62
C GLU A 58 -13.94 0.61 17.13
N LYS A 59 -12.70 0.37 17.58
CA LYS A 59 -12.38 0.21 19.02
C LYS A 59 -11.39 1.22 19.57
N ILE A 60 -10.54 1.80 18.74
CA ILE A 60 -9.52 2.75 19.18
C ILE A 60 -10.01 4.16 18.88
N LYS A 61 -9.89 5.04 19.86
CA LYS A 61 -10.28 6.45 19.69
C LYS A 61 -9.42 7.10 18.61
N TYR A 62 -10.08 7.81 17.71
CA TYR A 62 -9.43 8.66 16.73
C TYR A 62 -8.54 9.70 17.43
N THR A 63 -7.36 9.95 16.86
CA THR A 63 -6.39 10.93 17.38
C THR A 63 -6.21 12.01 16.32
N GLU A 64 -6.91 13.12 16.52
CA GLU A 64 -6.84 14.25 15.61
C GLU A 64 -5.45 14.90 15.66
N ILE A 65 -4.84 15.06 14.50
CA ILE A 65 -3.59 15.83 14.34
C ILE A 65 -3.75 16.79 13.16
N ASP A 66 -3.75 16.27 11.92
CA ASP A 66 -3.71 17.13 10.73
C ASP A 66 -5.00 17.14 9.92
N TRP A 67 -5.92 16.18 10.12
CA TRP A 67 -7.13 16.08 9.28
C TRP A 67 -7.94 17.37 9.23
N ASN A 68 -8.17 18.01 10.38
CA ASN A 68 -8.93 19.25 10.43
C ASN A 68 -8.18 20.40 9.75
N ALA A 69 -6.86 20.51 9.94
CA ALA A 69 -6.05 21.49 9.22
C ALA A 69 -6.14 21.27 7.70
N TYR A 70 -6.08 20.02 7.22
CA TYR A 70 -6.26 19.72 5.80
C TYR A 70 -7.63 20.16 5.27
N MET A 71 -8.70 19.96 6.05
CA MET A 71 -10.05 20.38 5.66
C MET A 71 -10.19 21.90 5.63
N GLN A 72 -9.59 22.62 6.59
CA GLN A 72 -9.57 24.08 6.63
C GLN A 72 -8.79 24.68 5.44
N GLU A 73 -7.62 24.11 5.12
CA GLU A 73 -6.83 24.55 3.97
C GLU A 73 -7.60 24.37 2.66
N VAL A 74 -8.26 23.21 2.49
CA VAL A 74 -9.09 22.91 1.32
C VAL A 74 -10.33 23.80 1.27
N GLU A 75 -10.96 24.08 2.40
CA GLU A 75 -12.08 25.00 2.49
C GLU A 75 -11.68 26.42 2.08
N GLY A 76 -10.51 26.90 2.50
CA GLY A 76 -9.96 28.18 2.05
C GLY A 76 -9.83 28.26 0.53
N PHE A 77 -9.34 27.19 -0.09
CA PHE A 77 -9.26 27.05 -1.54
C PHE A 77 -10.64 27.06 -2.21
N LEU A 78 -11.59 26.29 -1.68
CA LEU A 78 -12.96 26.22 -2.21
C LEU A 78 -13.73 27.54 -2.08
N ASN A 79 -13.39 28.34 -1.06
CA ASN A 79 -13.94 29.67 -0.85
C ASN A 79 -13.29 30.77 -1.72
N GLY A 80 -12.39 30.39 -2.63
CA GLY A 80 -11.79 31.30 -3.61
C GLY A 80 -10.41 31.84 -3.23
N THR A 81 -9.74 31.26 -2.24
CA THR A 81 -8.35 31.59 -1.90
C THR A 81 -7.41 30.75 -2.77
N TRP A 82 -6.93 31.32 -3.88
CA TRP A 82 -6.05 30.61 -4.82
C TRP A 82 -4.56 30.83 -4.54
N ASP A 83 -4.23 31.85 -3.76
CA ASP A 83 -2.86 32.15 -3.37
C ASP A 83 -2.46 31.30 -2.15
N TYR A 84 -1.49 30.42 -2.38
CA TYR A 84 -0.97 29.44 -1.41
C TYR A 84 -0.44 30.08 -0.14
N GLN A 85 0.02 31.34 -0.20
CA GLN A 85 0.53 32.05 0.98
C GLN A 85 -0.55 32.27 2.05
N TYR A 86 -1.82 32.25 1.64
CA TYR A 86 -2.96 32.46 2.51
C TYR A 86 -3.73 31.17 2.85
N LEU A 87 -3.39 30.03 2.22
CA LEU A 87 -3.97 28.73 2.57
C LEU A 87 -3.30 28.20 3.84
N LYS A 88 -4.04 28.17 4.96
CA LYS A 88 -3.54 27.74 6.27
C LYS A 88 -4.64 27.03 7.06
N GLY A 89 -4.24 26.07 7.88
CA GLY A 89 -5.08 25.46 8.90
C GLY A 89 -4.46 25.62 10.30
N ASP A 90 -5.05 24.94 11.28
CA ASP A 90 -4.65 24.99 12.69
C ASP A 90 -3.19 24.56 12.92
N THR A 91 -2.62 23.74 12.03
CA THR A 91 -1.24 23.25 12.10
C THR A 91 -0.24 24.09 11.29
N GLY A 92 -0.69 25.18 10.65
CA GLY A 92 0.16 26.12 9.94
C GLY A 92 -0.22 26.30 8.46
N PRO A 93 0.68 26.85 7.64
CA PRO A 93 0.42 27.04 6.22
C PRO A 93 0.44 25.73 5.43
N LEU A 94 -0.32 25.68 4.35
CA LEU A 94 -0.34 24.56 3.43
C LEU A 94 1.04 24.39 2.78
N VAL A 95 1.68 23.25 3.07
CA VAL A 95 3.02 22.90 2.56
C VAL A 95 2.99 21.90 1.41
N TYR A 96 1.82 21.33 1.11
CA TYR A 96 1.67 20.31 0.08
C TYR A 96 1.45 20.91 -1.32
N PRO A 97 1.85 20.23 -2.40
CA PRO A 97 1.60 20.72 -3.77
C PRO A 97 0.11 20.66 -4.14
N ALA A 98 -0.29 21.32 -5.23
CA ALA A 98 -1.69 21.42 -5.66
C ALA A 98 -2.47 20.10 -5.80
N GLY A 99 -1.77 18.99 -6.03
CA GLY A 99 -2.39 17.67 -6.05
C GLY A 99 -3.06 17.29 -4.73
N PHE A 100 -2.48 17.73 -3.62
CA PHE A 100 -3.09 17.59 -2.30
C PHE A 100 -4.44 18.30 -2.26
N VAL A 101 -4.48 19.58 -2.65
CA VAL A 101 -5.71 20.38 -2.62
C VAL A 101 -6.81 19.73 -3.45
N TYR A 102 -6.50 19.28 -4.67
CA TYR A 102 -7.48 18.62 -5.54
C TYR A 102 -7.96 17.28 -4.98
N LEU A 103 -7.06 16.46 -4.46
CA LEU A 103 -7.41 15.16 -3.89
C LEU A 103 -8.23 15.32 -2.60
N TYR A 104 -7.80 16.21 -1.71
CA TYR A 104 -8.49 16.47 -0.46
C TYR A 104 -9.78 17.25 -0.65
N THR A 105 -9.96 17.97 -1.76
CA THR A 105 -11.28 18.48 -2.18
C THR A 105 -12.27 17.33 -2.40
N ALA A 106 -11.85 16.24 -3.05
CA ALA A 106 -12.71 15.07 -3.21
C ALA A 106 -13.04 14.44 -1.84
N PHE A 107 -12.06 14.33 -0.96
CA PHE A 107 -12.29 13.83 0.40
C PHE A 107 -13.22 14.75 1.20
N TYR A 108 -13.04 16.06 1.11
CA TYR A 108 -13.87 17.06 1.75
C TYR A 108 -15.34 16.85 1.40
N TYR A 109 -15.69 16.70 0.12
CA TYR A 109 -17.07 16.46 -0.28
C TYR A 109 -17.61 15.09 0.18
N VAL A 110 -16.83 14.01 0.03
CA VAL A 110 -17.27 12.66 0.41
C VAL A 110 -17.46 12.50 1.92
N THR A 111 -16.70 13.24 2.73
CA THR A 111 -16.71 13.16 4.19
C THR A 111 -17.60 14.21 4.85
N ASN A 112 -18.53 14.82 4.10
CA ASN A 112 -19.39 15.90 4.59
C ASN A 112 -18.58 17.06 5.19
N GLN A 113 -17.69 17.62 4.37
CA GLN A 113 -16.77 18.71 4.71
C GLN A 113 -15.76 18.33 5.80
N GLY A 114 -15.30 17.08 5.80
CA GLY A 114 -14.36 16.58 6.81
C GLY A 114 -14.98 16.13 8.13
N ARG A 115 -16.28 16.38 8.36
CA ARG A 115 -16.96 16.08 9.64
C ARG A 115 -17.19 14.58 9.88
N ASN A 116 -17.34 13.80 8.80
CA ASN A 116 -17.50 12.35 8.89
C ASN A 116 -16.14 11.66 8.96
N ILE A 117 -15.56 11.63 10.16
CA ILE A 117 -14.26 11.01 10.43
C ILE A 117 -14.29 9.51 10.12
N TYR A 118 -15.38 8.80 10.44
CA TYR A 118 -15.50 7.37 10.13
C TYR A 118 -15.35 7.11 8.62
N MET A 119 -16.03 7.89 7.77
CA MET A 119 -15.86 7.78 6.32
C MET A 119 -14.41 8.03 5.89
N ALA A 120 -13.75 9.04 6.47
CA ALA A 120 -12.34 9.32 6.20
C ALA A 120 -11.44 8.12 6.60
N GLN A 121 -11.65 7.54 7.79
CA GLN A 121 -10.91 6.36 8.26
C GLN A 121 -11.07 5.17 7.31
N TYR A 122 -12.27 4.92 6.77
CA TYR A 122 -12.50 3.86 5.79
C TYR A 122 -11.84 4.16 4.43
N ILE A 123 -11.79 5.41 3.98
CA ILE A 123 -11.01 5.81 2.80
C ILE A 123 -9.52 5.49 3.02
N PHE A 124 -8.99 5.87 4.19
CA PHE A 124 -7.61 5.59 4.55
C PHE A 124 -7.30 4.11 4.74
N LEU A 125 -8.27 3.31 5.21
CA LEU A 125 -8.17 1.86 5.21
C LEU A 125 -8.02 1.30 3.79
N VAL A 126 -8.81 1.80 2.82
CA VAL A 126 -8.66 1.37 1.42
C VAL A 126 -7.27 1.73 0.89
N LEU A 127 -6.76 2.94 1.18
CA LEU A 127 -5.40 3.34 0.83
C LEU A 127 -4.33 2.42 1.46
N TYR A 128 -4.51 2.07 2.73
CA TYR A 128 -3.64 1.13 3.45
C TYR A 128 -3.61 -0.25 2.77
N LEU A 129 -4.78 -0.80 2.43
CA LEU A 129 -4.87 -2.10 1.77
C LEU A 129 -4.25 -2.09 0.38
N LEU A 130 -4.47 -1.02 -0.40
CA LEU A 130 -3.81 -0.85 -1.70
C LEU A 130 -2.29 -0.81 -1.55
N GLN A 131 -1.79 -0.06 -0.57
CA GLN A 131 -0.37 0.03 -0.26
C GLN A 131 0.23 -1.35 0.10
N THR A 132 -0.47 -2.10 0.94
CA THR A 132 -0.10 -3.47 1.33
C THR A 132 -0.07 -4.42 0.12
N LEU A 133 -1.03 -4.33 -0.80
CA LEU A 133 -1.02 -5.13 -2.04
C LEU A 133 0.19 -4.83 -2.92
N LEU A 134 0.59 -3.55 -3.03
CA LEU A 134 1.76 -3.16 -3.80
C LEU A 134 3.05 -3.71 -3.17
N ILE A 135 3.17 -3.63 -1.84
CA ILE A 135 4.30 -4.20 -1.10
C ILE A 135 4.36 -5.71 -1.32
N HIS A 136 3.26 -6.44 -1.10
CA HIS A 136 3.17 -7.88 -1.34
C HIS A 136 3.56 -8.26 -2.77
N ARG A 137 3.13 -7.50 -3.78
CA ARG A 137 3.51 -7.74 -5.18
C ARG A 137 5.02 -7.58 -5.38
N ILE A 138 5.65 -6.58 -4.78
CA ILE A 138 7.12 -6.40 -4.86
C ILE A 138 7.85 -7.57 -4.21
N TYR A 139 7.40 -8.02 -3.04
CA TYR A 139 7.99 -9.17 -2.36
C TYR A 139 7.89 -10.45 -3.21
N ARG A 140 6.72 -10.73 -3.78
CA ARG A 140 6.51 -11.90 -4.65
C ARG A 140 7.36 -11.87 -5.92
N ILE A 141 7.47 -10.71 -6.57
CA ILE A 141 8.29 -10.57 -7.80
C ILE A 141 9.77 -10.70 -7.47
N THR A 142 10.20 -10.17 -6.32
CA THR A 142 11.61 -10.15 -5.95
C THR A 142 12.05 -11.54 -5.49
N ALA A 143 11.22 -12.30 -4.76
CA ALA A 143 11.45 -13.67 -4.27
C ALA A 143 12.80 -13.90 -3.55
N LYS A 144 13.50 -12.83 -3.16
CA LYS A 144 14.79 -12.87 -2.45
C LYS A 144 14.64 -12.71 -0.95
N ILE A 145 13.51 -12.19 -0.50
CA ILE A 145 13.26 -11.88 0.91
C ILE A 145 12.42 -13.02 1.50
N PRO A 146 12.86 -13.66 2.59
CA PRO A 146 12.12 -14.76 3.20
C PRO A 146 10.78 -14.28 3.80
N PRO A 147 9.72 -15.12 3.77
CA PRO A 147 8.38 -14.76 4.26
C PRO A 147 8.33 -14.21 5.69
N TYR A 148 9.21 -14.66 6.59
CA TYR A 148 9.24 -14.18 7.97
C TYR A 148 9.48 -12.68 8.09
N ALA A 149 10.27 -12.09 7.17
CA ALA A 149 10.56 -10.66 7.21
C ALA A 149 9.29 -9.84 6.92
N LEU A 150 8.39 -10.37 6.08
CA LEU A 150 7.10 -9.76 5.81
C LEU A 150 6.19 -9.82 7.04
N VAL A 151 6.14 -10.98 7.70
CA VAL A 151 5.37 -11.17 8.94
C VAL A 151 5.84 -10.23 10.05
N LEU A 152 7.16 -10.14 10.26
CA LEU A 152 7.74 -9.22 11.25
C LEU A 152 7.41 -7.77 10.94
N ALA A 153 7.55 -7.34 9.69
CA ALA A 153 7.23 -5.98 9.27
C ALA A 153 5.76 -5.64 9.55
N THR A 154 4.81 -6.54 9.27
CA THR A 154 3.39 -6.33 9.59
C THR A 154 3.12 -6.30 11.10
N LEU A 155 3.72 -7.19 11.89
CA LEU A 155 3.51 -7.22 13.34
C LEU A 155 4.08 -6.00 14.07
N THR A 156 5.16 -5.38 13.56
CA THR A 156 5.75 -4.16 14.14
C THR A 156 5.07 -2.87 13.67
N SER A 157 4.00 -2.94 12.88
CA SER A 157 3.42 -1.79 12.19
C SER A 157 2.45 -0.92 13.01
N TYR A 158 2.44 -0.96 14.35
CA TYR A 158 1.50 -0.15 15.16
C TYR A 158 1.49 1.34 14.77
N ARG A 159 2.67 1.92 14.56
CA ARG A 159 2.79 3.32 14.14
C ARG A 159 2.19 3.58 12.75
N ILE A 160 2.35 2.63 11.82
CA ILE A 160 1.80 2.75 10.46
C ILE A 160 0.28 2.72 10.49
N HIS A 161 -0.33 1.80 11.24
CA HIS A 161 -1.79 1.77 11.44
C HIS A 161 -2.28 3.12 11.96
N SER A 162 -1.59 3.67 12.95
CA SER A 162 -1.96 4.96 13.51
C SER A 162 -1.84 6.12 12.50
N ILE A 163 -0.79 6.15 11.68
CA ILE A 163 -0.63 7.15 10.61
C ILE A 163 -1.79 7.11 9.62
N PHE A 164 -2.19 5.90 9.18
CA PHE A 164 -3.26 5.74 8.21
C PHE A 164 -4.63 5.98 8.82
N VAL A 165 -5.06 5.18 9.80
CA VAL A 165 -6.47 5.12 10.23
C VAL A 165 -6.78 5.90 11.50
N LEU A 166 -5.78 6.38 12.25
CA LEU A 166 -6.02 7.18 13.46
C LEU A 166 -5.66 8.65 13.30
N ARG A 167 -4.77 9.01 12.36
CA ARG A 167 -4.31 10.39 12.13
C ARG A 167 -4.67 10.95 10.77
N LEU A 168 -4.88 10.08 9.76
CA LEU A 168 -5.28 10.43 8.40
C LEU A 168 -4.26 11.34 7.67
N PHE A 169 -2.97 11.06 7.85
CA PHE A 169 -1.88 11.84 7.23
C PHE A 169 -1.86 11.74 5.71
N ASN A 170 -1.40 12.79 5.04
CA ASN A 170 -1.27 12.80 3.58
C ASN A 170 -0.12 11.93 3.05
N ASP A 171 0.96 11.79 3.82
CA ASP A 171 2.18 11.03 3.42
C ASP A 171 1.90 9.65 2.78
N PRO A 172 1.02 8.79 3.35
CA PRO A 172 0.53 7.58 2.72
C PRO A 172 0.19 7.64 1.24
N ILE A 173 -0.49 8.70 0.78
CA ILE A 173 -0.91 8.86 -0.61
C ILE A 173 0.33 9.02 -1.49
N ALA A 174 1.27 9.82 -1.02
CA ALA A 174 2.50 10.10 -1.75
C ALA A 174 3.39 8.85 -1.85
N VAL A 175 3.47 8.08 -0.76
CA VAL A 175 4.15 6.78 -0.73
C VAL A 175 3.47 5.77 -1.68
N LEU A 176 2.14 5.75 -1.74
CA LEU A 176 1.38 4.90 -2.66
C LEU A 176 1.72 5.20 -4.13
N LEU A 177 1.69 6.47 -4.51
CA LEU A 177 2.07 6.92 -5.85
C LEU A 177 3.52 6.53 -6.19
N PHE A 178 4.44 6.67 -5.23
CA PHE A 178 5.82 6.22 -5.38
C PHE A 178 5.92 4.71 -5.67
N TYR A 179 5.19 3.88 -4.92
CA TYR A 179 5.21 2.42 -5.13
C TYR A 179 4.58 2.00 -6.46
N ILE A 180 3.54 2.68 -6.93
CA ILE A 180 2.95 2.47 -8.26
C ILE A 180 4.00 2.72 -9.33
N GLN A 181 4.68 3.88 -9.27
CA GLN A 181 5.72 4.25 -10.22
C GLN A 181 6.88 3.25 -10.22
N LEU A 182 7.31 2.82 -9.03
CA LEU A 182 8.40 1.84 -8.89
C LEU A 182 8.06 0.49 -9.58
N GLN A 183 6.81 0.04 -9.48
CA GLN A 183 6.38 -1.18 -10.15
C GLN A 183 6.33 -1.03 -11.66
N GLU A 184 5.85 0.12 -12.15
CA GLU A 184 5.80 0.43 -13.57
C GLU A 184 7.19 0.43 -14.20
N GLU A 185 8.17 1.06 -13.55
CA GLU A 185 9.56 1.08 -14.00
C GLU A 185 10.20 -0.31 -14.02
N LYS A 186 9.93 -1.14 -13.00
CA LYS A 186 10.38 -2.54 -13.00
C LYS A 186 9.76 -3.31 -14.16
N HIS A 187 8.46 -3.15 -14.40
CA HIS A 187 7.77 -3.81 -15.51
C HIS A 187 8.36 -3.41 -16.86
N LYS A 188 8.62 -2.12 -17.07
CA LYS A 188 9.27 -1.60 -18.27
C LYS A 188 10.65 -2.23 -18.51
N LYS A 189 11.51 -2.28 -17.49
CA LYS A 189 12.84 -2.91 -17.60
C LYS A 189 12.76 -4.38 -17.98
N MET A 190 11.79 -5.13 -17.43
CA MET A 190 11.55 -6.52 -17.81
C MET A 190 11.12 -6.65 -19.27
N LEU A 191 10.19 -5.80 -19.75
CA LEU A 191 9.74 -5.81 -21.14
C LEU A 191 10.86 -5.44 -22.12
N THR A 192 11.69 -4.46 -21.79
CA THR A 192 12.87 -4.11 -22.61
C THR A 192 13.83 -5.28 -22.73
N LYS A 193 14.09 -6.01 -21.63
CA LYS A 193 14.92 -7.23 -21.67
C LYS A 193 14.29 -8.32 -22.55
N LYS A 194 12.98 -8.53 -22.46
CA LYS A 194 12.26 -9.47 -23.37
C LYS A 194 12.33 -9.05 -24.84
N LYS A 195 12.23 -7.75 -25.12
CA LYS A 195 12.36 -7.17 -26.48
C LYS A 195 13.75 -7.47 -27.05
N MET A 196 14.82 -7.25 -26.28
CA MET A 196 16.20 -7.58 -26.69
C MET A 196 16.42 -9.07 -26.94
N ASN A 197 15.77 -9.93 -26.16
CA ASN A 197 15.86 -11.39 -26.32
C ASN A 197 14.94 -11.96 -27.41
N GLY A 198 14.16 -11.12 -28.12
CA GLY A 198 13.19 -11.58 -29.13
C GLY A 198 11.99 -12.37 -28.57
N GLN A 199 11.74 -12.32 -27.25
CA GLN A 199 10.72 -13.12 -26.55
C GLN A 199 9.43 -12.33 -26.25
N LEU A 200 9.17 -11.25 -26.99
CA LEU A 200 8.08 -10.33 -26.69
C LEU A 200 6.74 -10.82 -27.27
N SER A 201 5.71 -10.93 -26.43
CA SER A 201 4.36 -11.27 -26.88
C SER A 201 3.72 -10.13 -27.70
N LYS A 202 2.76 -10.46 -28.58
CA LYS A 202 1.97 -9.46 -29.32
C LYS A 202 1.36 -8.40 -28.39
N LYS A 203 0.80 -8.82 -27.25
CA LYS A 203 0.19 -7.91 -26.25
C LYS A 203 1.21 -6.97 -25.62
N GLU A 204 2.40 -7.48 -25.29
CA GLU A 204 3.50 -6.70 -24.70
C GLU A 204 4.07 -5.70 -25.71
N LYS A 205 4.10 -6.07 -27.00
CA LYS A 205 4.51 -5.19 -28.10
C LYS A 205 3.55 -4.00 -28.27
N VAL A 206 2.25 -4.24 -28.24
CA VAL A 206 1.22 -3.18 -28.28
C VAL A 206 1.37 -2.23 -27.09
N TYR A 207 1.57 -2.77 -25.87
CA TYR A 207 1.77 -1.94 -24.68
C TYR A 207 3.00 -1.00 -24.80
N LEU A 208 4.14 -1.51 -25.28
CA LEU A 208 5.34 -0.69 -25.47
C LEU A 208 5.16 0.38 -26.55
N ASP A 209 4.50 0.04 -27.66
CA ASP A 209 4.26 0.97 -28.77
C ASP A 209 3.32 2.11 -28.35
N THR A 210 2.19 1.80 -27.69
CA THR A 210 1.28 2.82 -27.14
C THR A 210 2.01 3.78 -26.19
N ARG A 211 2.90 3.26 -25.34
CA ARG A 211 3.71 4.09 -24.44
C ARG A 211 4.74 4.95 -25.15
N GLU A 212 5.46 4.41 -26.14
CA GLU A 212 6.41 5.19 -26.94
C GLU A 212 5.69 6.33 -27.65
N ASN A 213 4.49 6.08 -28.18
CA ASN A 213 3.64 7.11 -28.80
C ASN A 213 3.17 8.16 -27.78
N GLN A 214 2.75 7.76 -26.57
CA GLN A 214 2.43 8.72 -25.49
C GLN A 214 3.64 9.56 -25.07
N MET A 215 4.85 8.99 -24.99
CA MET A 215 6.06 9.75 -24.68
C MET A 215 6.40 10.76 -25.79
N LYS A 216 6.20 10.40 -27.06
CA LYS A 216 6.35 11.32 -28.20
C LYS A 216 5.34 12.46 -28.13
N LEU A 217 4.07 12.15 -27.87
CA LEU A 217 3.01 13.15 -27.70
C LEU A 217 3.32 14.12 -26.53
N ASN A 218 3.77 13.61 -25.39
CA ASN A 218 4.16 14.43 -24.24
C ASN A 218 5.42 15.27 -24.50
N SER A 219 6.31 14.83 -25.41
CA SER A 219 7.47 15.63 -25.85
C SER A 219 7.12 16.69 -26.90
N GLN A 220 5.98 16.55 -27.58
CA GLN A 220 5.53 17.41 -28.67
C GLN A 220 4.40 18.37 -28.27
N GLY A 221 3.71 18.15 -27.15
CA GLY A 221 2.56 18.95 -26.72
C GLY A 221 2.68 19.47 -25.29
N SER A 222 2.98 20.76 -25.15
CA SER A 222 2.51 21.56 -24.02
C SER A 222 1.00 21.74 -24.19
N ASN A 223 0.18 21.10 -23.34
CA ASN A 223 -1.22 21.48 -23.14
C ASN A 223 -1.76 20.94 -21.79
N GLY A 224 -1.39 21.66 -20.73
CA GLY A 224 -2.18 22.13 -19.57
C GLY A 224 -3.29 21.32 -18.85
N LYS A 225 -3.76 20.15 -19.29
CA LYS A 225 -4.88 19.45 -18.61
C LYS A 225 -4.60 18.00 -18.20
N ASP A 226 -3.90 17.23 -19.03
CA ASP A 226 -3.37 15.90 -18.63
C ASP A 226 -2.02 16.00 -17.90
N PHE A 227 -1.41 17.18 -17.98
CA PHE A 227 -0.15 17.52 -17.33
C PHE A 227 -0.27 17.50 -15.81
N THR A 228 -1.44 17.73 -15.22
CA THR A 228 -1.57 17.88 -13.77
C THR A 228 -1.30 16.56 -13.03
N ILE A 229 -1.86 15.42 -13.45
CA ILE A 229 -1.67 14.15 -12.73
C ILE A 229 -0.25 13.62 -12.92
N VAL A 230 0.29 13.73 -14.14
CA VAL A 230 1.64 13.25 -14.48
C VAL A 230 2.71 14.20 -13.93
N CYS A 231 2.49 15.52 -13.96
CA CYS A 231 3.38 16.48 -13.31
C CYS A 231 3.20 16.53 -11.80
N LEU A 232 2.08 16.14 -11.19
CA LEU A 232 2.04 15.95 -9.74
C LEU A 232 2.93 14.78 -9.34
N ALA A 233 2.89 13.67 -10.08
CA ALA A 233 3.82 12.56 -9.86
C ALA A 233 5.29 12.93 -10.16
N ILE A 234 5.55 13.73 -11.20
CA ILE A 234 6.92 14.12 -11.62
C ILE A 234 7.49 15.31 -10.83
N LEU A 235 6.69 16.29 -10.41
CA LEU A 235 7.12 17.42 -9.56
C LEU A 235 7.34 16.96 -8.12
N TYR A 236 6.48 16.06 -7.62
CA TYR A 236 6.76 15.33 -6.37
C TYR A 236 8.11 14.60 -6.45
N TYR A 237 8.41 13.97 -7.60
CA TYR A 237 9.68 13.29 -7.86
C TYR A 237 10.89 14.23 -8.02
N LYS A 238 10.74 15.38 -8.69
CA LYS A 238 11.83 16.33 -8.94
C LYS A 238 12.25 17.09 -7.66
N SER A 239 11.31 17.33 -6.75
CA SER A 239 11.59 17.93 -5.43
C SER A 239 12.33 16.95 -4.48
N TYR A 240 12.08 15.64 -4.59
CA TYR A 240 12.70 14.63 -3.72
C TYR A 240 14.10 14.16 -4.18
N ARG A 241 14.50 14.47 -5.41
CA ARG A 241 15.77 14.00 -6.00
C ARG A 241 17.02 14.54 -5.30
N HIS A 242 16.93 15.62 -4.55
CA HIS A 242 18.09 16.22 -3.85
C HIS A 242 18.26 15.82 -2.38
N ASN A 243 17.28 15.14 -1.74
CA ASN A 243 17.36 14.76 -0.31
C ASN A 243 17.06 13.27 -0.05
N LEU A 244 16.97 12.44 -1.10
CA LEU A 244 16.53 11.04 -1.03
C LEU A 244 17.42 10.15 -0.13
N CYS A 245 18.73 10.41 -0.07
CA CYS A 245 19.63 9.70 0.85
C CYS A 245 19.43 10.14 2.30
N SER A 246 19.20 11.44 2.55
CA SER A 246 19.01 11.98 3.89
C SER A 246 17.66 11.57 4.49
N PHE A 247 16.59 11.51 3.69
CA PHE A 247 15.25 11.16 4.17
C PHE A 247 15.11 9.66 4.46
N ILE A 248 15.70 8.80 3.63
CA ILE A 248 15.74 7.34 3.89
C ILE A 248 16.65 7.04 5.09
N ALA A 249 17.79 7.74 5.22
CA ALA A 249 18.65 7.60 6.39
C ALA A 249 17.96 8.10 7.68
N LEU A 250 17.27 9.24 7.66
CA LEU A 250 16.51 9.75 8.80
C LEU A 250 15.32 8.85 9.14
N SER A 251 14.56 8.37 8.15
CA SER A 251 13.41 7.49 8.38
C SER A 251 13.82 6.13 8.97
N ILE A 252 14.98 5.59 8.57
CA ILE A 252 15.54 4.35 9.12
C ILE A 252 16.17 4.60 10.50
N LEU A 253 16.88 5.72 10.69
CA LEU A 253 17.50 6.08 11.97
C LEU A 253 16.44 6.37 13.05
N GLN A 254 15.31 6.97 12.67
CA GLN A 254 14.16 7.26 13.53
C GLN A 254 13.24 6.05 13.75
N LEU A 255 13.46 4.96 13.00
CA LEU A 255 12.90 3.62 13.22
C LEU A 255 13.76 2.76 14.15
N VAL A 256 15.05 3.10 14.30
CA VAL A 256 16.03 2.34 15.10
C VAL A 256 16.29 3.00 16.46
N LEU A 257 16.09 4.32 16.58
CA LEU A 257 16.35 5.09 17.82
C LEU A 257 15.08 5.50 18.58
N SER A 258 13.90 4.97 18.27
CA SER A 258 12.62 5.32 18.93
C SER A 258 11.68 4.14 19.04
#